data_AF-A0A7J6RQS0-F1
#
_entry.id   AF-A0A7J6RQS0-F1
#
_cell.length_a   1.000
_cell.length_b   1.000
_cell.length_c   1.000
_cell.angle_alpha   90.00
_cell.angle_beta   90.00
_cell.angle_gamma   90.00
#
_symmetry.space_group_name_H-M   'P 1'
#
loop_
_entity.id
_entity.type
_entity.pdbx_description
1 polymer ?
#
loop_
_entity_poly.entity_id
_entity_poly.type
_entity_poly.pdbx_seq_one_letter_code
_entity_poly.pdbx_strand_id
1 'polypeptide(L)'
;MPLTRLSLRPAGMSLLRTAEPRIHLVTSIRLFTSWWHKWVDGSNPEDWTRKATANFLRSQKIDPYILEQADLENWRRWFMTEVQYFAGDREKVPLRERIEKARDLAASKHQAKLDKLRRHYPLEEDE
;
A
#
# COMPACT_ATOMS: atom_id res chain seq x y z
N MET A 1 -3.69 -64.93 -27.21
CA MET A 1 -2.40 -65.51 -26.76
C MET A 1 -1.26 -64.76 -27.47
N PRO A 2 -0.06 -64.60 -26.86
CA PRO A 2 0.49 -63.24 -26.65
C PRO A 2 1.97 -63.04 -27.09
N LEU A 3 2.60 -61.98 -26.53
CA LEU A 3 4.00 -61.48 -26.60
C LEU A 3 4.25 -60.39 -27.69
N THR A 4 4.99 -59.29 -27.44
CA THR A 4 5.53 -58.71 -26.18
C THR A 4 5.75 -57.17 -26.27
N ARG A 5 6.40 -56.55 -25.26
CA ARG A 5 6.74 -55.12 -25.08
C ARG A 5 8.04 -54.68 -25.77
N LEU A 6 8.18 -53.35 -25.98
CA LEU A 6 9.27 -52.46 -25.50
C LEU A 6 8.90 -51.01 -25.92
N SER A 7 8.37 -50.13 -25.06
CA SER A 7 9.06 -49.33 -24.03
C SER A 7 10.28 -48.53 -24.53
N LEU A 8 10.09 -47.23 -24.80
CA LEU A 8 11.09 -46.18 -24.55
C LEU A 8 10.44 -44.78 -24.49
N ARG A 9 10.48 -44.14 -23.32
CA ARG A 9 10.36 -42.68 -23.16
C ARG A 9 11.71 -42.04 -23.54
N PRO A 10 11.70 -40.79 -24.02
CA PRO A 10 12.17 -39.70 -23.16
C PRO A 10 11.09 -38.62 -23.03
N ALA A 11 10.76 -38.08 -21.85
CA ALA A 11 11.63 -37.40 -20.89
C ALA A 11 12.26 -36.11 -21.45
N GLY A 12 11.40 -35.18 -21.90
CA GLY A 12 11.77 -33.80 -22.28
C GLY A 12 11.09 -32.77 -21.40
N MET A 13 11.54 -32.64 -20.14
CA MET A 13 11.09 -31.56 -19.24
C MET A 13 11.64 -30.21 -19.70
N SER A 14 10.92 -29.53 -20.58
CA SER A 14 11.12 -28.09 -20.81
C SER A 14 10.46 -27.30 -19.69
N LEU A 15 11.09 -27.30 -18.51
CA LEU A 15 10.81 -26.31 -17.47
C LEU A 15 11.23 -24.93 -18.02
N LEU A 16 10.30 -24.26 -18.70
CA LEU A 16 10.39 -22.83 -18.97
C LEU A 16 10.39 -22.14 -17.61
N ARG A 17 11.60 -21.90 -17.12
CA ARG A 17 11.91 -21.21 -15.87
C ARG A 17 11.40 -19.78 -16.02
N THR A 18 10.13 -19.56 -15.69
CA THR A 18 9.53 -18.22 -15.60
C THR A 18 10.47 -17.39 -14.76
N ALA A 19 11.09 -16.39 -15.38
CA ALA A 19 12.01 -15.51 -14.68
C ALA A 19 11.17 -14.73 -13.68
N GLU A 20 11.19 -15.17 -12.42
CA GLU A 20 10.65 -14.40 -11.31
C GLU A 20 11.28 -13.01 -11.39
N PRO A 21 10.48 -11.94 -11.47
CA PRO A 21 11.05 -10.62 -11.31
C PRO A 21 11.61 -10.59 -9.90
N ARG A 22 12.94 -10.68 -9.78
CA ARG A 22 13.66 -10.31 -8.57
C ARG A 22 13.31 -8.87 -8.32
N ILE A 23 12.29 -8.65 -7.49
CA ILE A 23 11.98 -7.36 -6.91
C ILE A 23 13.24 -7.02 -6.12
N HIS A 24 14.09 -6.21 -6.72
CA HIS A 24 15.17 -5.58 -6.00
C HIS A 24 14.49 -4.77 -4.91
N LEU A 25 14.53 -5.30 -3.68
CA LEU A 25 14.36 -4.52 -2.48
C LEU A 25 15.53 -3.54 -2.46
N VAL A 26 15.40 -2.49 -3.26
CA VAL A 26 16.16 -1.27 -3.09
C VAL A 26 15.60 -0.68 -1.81
N THR A 27 16.12 -1.19 -0.68
CA THR A 27 16.01 -0.55 0.62
C THR A 27 16.77 0.75 0.48
N SER A 28 16.11 1.73 -0.12
CA SER A 28 16.60 3.10 -0.22
C SER A 28 16.60 3.60 1.21
N ILE A 29 17.74 3.44 1.87
CA ILE A 29 18.03 4.06 3.16
C ILE A 29 18.09 5.56 2.87
N ARG A 30 16.89 6.16 2.77
CA ARG A 30 16.71 7.59 2.66
C ARG A 30 17.24 8.14 3.98
N LEU A 31 18.42 8.76 3.94
CA LEU A 31 18.89 9.61 5.02
C LEU A 31 17.77 10.62 5.26
N PHE A 32 17.03 10.41 6.36
CA PHE A 32 15.71 11.00 6.55
C PHE A 32 15.82 12.51 6.77
N THR A 33 15.82 13.25 5.67
CA THR A 33 15.85 14.71 5.74
C THR A 33 14.63 15.19 6.51
N SER A 34 14.81 16.20 7.37
CA SER A 34 13.73 16.82 8.14
C SER A 34 12.63 17.43 7.24
N TRP A 35 12.93 17.64 5.96
CA TRP A 35 11.97 18.03 4.92
C TRP A 35 10.98 16.92 4.56
N TRP A 36 11.42 15.66 4.45
CA TRP A 36 10.52 14.54 4.13
C TRP A 36 9.49 14.31 5.22
N HIS A 37 9.92 14.32 6.48
CA HIS A 37 9.02 14.26 7.64
C HIS A 37 7.96 15.38 7.61
N LYS A 38 8.39 16.63 7.39
CA LYS A 38 7.49 17.79 7.24
C LYS A 38 6.49 17.65 6.08
N TRP A 39 6.90 17.01 5.00
CA TRP A 39 6.03 16.73 3.84
C TRP A 39 4.97 15.68 4.18
N VAL A 40 5.36 14.56 4.79
CA VAL A 40 4.47 13.45 5.18
C VAL A 40 3.48 13.89 6.26
N ASP A 41 3.94 14.56 7.31
CA ASP A 41 3.08 15.02 8.41
C ASP A 41 2.15 16.17 8.03
N GLY A 42 2.37 16.82 6.88
CA GLY A 42 1.65 18.03 6.50
C GLY A 42 1.88 19.15 7.52
N SER A 43 3.15 19.50 7.80
CA SER A 43 3.48 20.57 8.75
C SER A 43 2.99 21.95 8.33
N ASN A 44 2.60 22.14 7.07
CA ASN A 44 1.86 23.32 6.63
C ASN A 44 0.38 23.15 7.03
N PRO A 45 -0.24 24.05 7.84
CA PRO A 45 -1.59 23.88 8.36
C PRO A 45 -2.69 23.72 7.29
N GLU A 46 -2.46 24.16 6.06
CA GLU A 46 -3.39 23.98 4.93
C GLU A 46 -3.40 22.54 4.37
N ASP A 47 -2.35 21.75 4.62
CA ASP A 47 -2.14 20.43 4.01
C ASP A 47 -2.75 19.28 4.84
N TRP A 48 -3.94 19.53 5.41
CA TRP A 48 -4.69 18.59 6.26
C TRP A 48 -4.90 17.22 5.58
N THR A 49 -4.94 17.19 4.24
CA THR A 49 -5.08 15.96 3.44
C THR A 49 -3.89 15.01 3.62
N ARG A 50 -2.65 15.54 3.66
CA ARG A 50 -1.44 14.73 3.88
C ARG A 50 -1.44 14.17 5.29
N LYS A 51 -1.66 15.03 6.29
CA LYS A 51 -1.77 14.64 7.70
C LYS A 51 -2.85 13.58 7.95
N ALA A 52 -4.03 13.72 7.34
CA ALA A 52 -5.11 12.75 7.45
C ALA A 52 -4.74 11.38 6.85
N THR A 53 -4.07 11.38 5.69
CA THR A 53 -3.59 10.18 4.97
C THR A 53 -2.46 9.48 5.73
N ALA A 54 -1.47 10.24 6.24
CA ALA A 54 -0.39 9.69 7.06
C ALA A 54 -0.94 9.07 8.36
N ASN A 55 -1.85 9.75 9.04
CA ASN A 55 -2.50 9.20 10.24
C ASN A 55 -3.39 7.98 9.92
N PHE A 56 -3.98 7.88 8.73
CA PHE A 56 -4.69 6.67 8.28
C PHE A 56 -3.71 5.50 8.12
N LEU A 57 -2.60 5.68 7.39
CA LEU A 57 -1.60 4.62 7.19
C LEU A 57 -0.99 4.14 8.53
N ARG A 58 -0.67 5.06 9.44
CA ARG A 58 -0.24 4.75 10.83
C ARG A 58 -1.28 3.91 11.58
N SER A 59 -2.57 4.28 11.49
CA SER A 59 -3.65 3.48 12.11
C SER A 59 -3.77 2.07 11.52
N GLN A 60 -3.28 1.85 10.30
CA GLN A 60 -3.22 0.54 9.65
C GLN A 60 -1.90 -0.22 9.90
N LYS A 61 -1.03 0.27 10.81
CA LYS A 61 0.30 -0.30 11.15
C LYS A 61 1.28 -0.32 9.97
N ILE A 62 1.19 0.70 9.11
CA ILE A 62 2.14 0.97 8.01
C ILE A 62 2.88 2.26 8.37
N ASP A 63 4.17 2.36 8.06
CA ASP A 63 4.92 3.61 8.22
C ASP A 63 4.80 4.55 7.00
N PRO A 64 4.18 5.74 7.19
CA PRO A 64 4.50 7.01 6.60
C PRO A 64 5.69 7.09 5.66
N TYR A 65 6.85 6.96 6.31
CA TYR A 65 8.08 7.59 5.87
C TYR A 65 8.90 6.69 4.93
N ILE A 66 8.72 5.37 5.03
CA ILE A 66 9.39 4.37 4.19
C ILE A 66 8.76 4.29 2.78
N LEU A 67 7.48 4.68 2.67
CA LEU A 67 6.74 4.66 1.40
C LEU A 67 7.29 5.65 0.37
N GLU A 68 7.19 5.29 -0.91
CA GLU A 68 7.53 6.21 -1.99
C GLU A 68 6.55 7.38 -2.08
N GLN A 69 7.03 8.54 -2.54
CA GLN A 69 6.21 9.75 -2.69
C GLN A 69 5.06 9.56 -3.67
N ALA A 70 5.29 8.78 -4.74
CA ALA A 70 4.24 8.43 -5.70
C ALA A 70 3.12 7.60 -5.04
N ASP A 71 3.46 6.64 -4.19
CA ASP A 71 2.48 5.82 -3.48
C ASP A 71 1.73 6.61 -2.42
N LEU A 72 2.40 7.47 -1.64
CA LEU A 72 1.74 8.36 -0.69
C LEU A 72 0.77 9.33 -1.38
N GLU A 73 1.15 9.88 -2.53
CA GLU A 73 0.29 10.76 -3.32
C GLU A 73 -0.89 9.99 -3.95
N ASN A 74 -0.69 8.74 -4.38
CA ASN A 74 -1.77 7.86 -4.83
C ASN A 74 -2.76 7.56 -3.68
N TRP A 75 -2.27 7.22 -2.49
CA TRP A 75 -3.09 7.05 -1.29
C TRP A 75 -3.85 8.33 -0.93
N ARG A 76 -3.20 9.49 -0.98
CA ARG A 76 -3.83 10.79 -0.74
C ARG A 76 -4.98 11.05 -1.72
N ARG A 77 -4.80 10.74 -3.00
CA ARG A 77 -5.84 10.87 -4.04
C ARG A 77 -7.02 9.94 -3.81
N TRP A 78 -6.78 8.66 -3.49
CA TRP A 78 -7.85 7.72 -3.16
C TRP A 78 -8.60 8.15 -1.89
N PHE A 79 -7.87 8.48 -0.82
CA PHE A 79 -8.45 8.97 0.43
C PHE A 79 -9.27 10.25 0.23
N MET A 80 -8.75 11.22 -0.52
CA MET A 80 -9.50 12.42 -0.89
C MET A 80 -10.76 12.10 -1.69
N THR A 81 -10.74 11.13 -2.61
CA THR A 81 -11.93 10.68 -3.34
C THR A 81 -13.00 10.14 -2.38
N GLU A 82 -12.62 9.28 -1.43
CA GLU A 82 -13.56 8.75 -0.43
C GLU A 82 -14.15 9.88 0.45
N VAL A 83 -13.32 10.79 0.96
CA VAL A 83 -13.78 11.98 1.73
C VAL A 83 -14.70 12.87 0.89
N GLN A 84 -14.39 13.07 -0.40
CA GLN A 84 -15.07 14.05 -1.25
C GLN A 84 -16.40 13.59 -1.84
N TYR A 85 -16.58 12.29 -2.08
CA TYR A 85 -17.72 11.73 -2.80
C TYR A 85 -18.52 10.69 -2.00
N PHE A 86 -17.88 9.93 -1.10
CA PHE A 86 -18.53 8.78 -0.44
C PHE A 86 -18.80 9.00 1.06
N ALA A 87 -18.11 9.94 1.71
CA ALA A 87 -18.26 10.22 3.14
C ALA A 87 -19.49 11.08 3.52
N GLY A 88 -20.35 11.44 2.56
CA GLY A 88 -21.59 12.20 2.78
C GLY A 88 -21.58 13.64 2.26
N ASP A 89 -22.75 14.28 2.29
CA ASP A 89 -22.99 15.63 1.77
C ASP A 89 -22.05 16.67 2.39
N ARG A 90 -21.36 17.43 1.54
CA ARG A 90 -20.30 18.37 1.96
C ARG A 90 -20.79 19.48 2.88
N GLU A 91 -22.05 19.88 2.73
CA GLU A 91 -22.69 20.97 3.43
C GLU A 91 -23.33 20.54 4.77
N LYS A 92 -23.64 19.25 4.91
CA LYS A 92 -24.37 18.70 6.07
C LYS A 92 -23.46 18.01 7.08
N VAL A 93 -22.34 17.45 6.64
CA VAL A 93 -21.46 16.62 7.47
C VAL A 93 -20.11 17.33 7.70
N PRO A 94 -19.71 17.58 8.96
CA PRO A 94 -18.41 18.16 9.29
C PRO A 94 -17.23 17.38 8.71
N LEU A 95 -16.13 18.07 8.38
CA LEU A 95 -14.96 17.47 7.75
C LEU A 95 -14.35 16.31 8.58
N ARG A 96 -14.42 16.37 9.92
CA ARG A 96 -13.90 15.32 10.81
C ARG A 96 -14.63 14.00 10.65
N GLU A 97 -15.96 14.00 10.75
CA GLU A 97 -16.80 12.81 10.53
C GLU A 97 -16.64 12.26 9.11
N ARG A 98 -16.43 13.13 8.12
CA ARG A 98 -16.16 12.71 6.73
C ARG A 98 -14.79 12.02 6.59
N ILE A 99 -13.78 12.47 7.32
CA ILE A 99 -12.47 11.81 7.40
C ILE A 99 -12.61 10.43 8.06
N GLU A 100 -13.40 10.30 9.12
CA GLU A 100 -13.64 9.02 9.80
C GLU A 100 -14.34 8.01 8.88
N LYS A 101 -15.50 8.38 8.30
CA LYS A 101 -16.21 7.53 7.31
C LYS A 101 -15.33 7.14 6.13
N ALA A 102 -14.51 8.07 5.63
CA ALA A 102 -13.57 7.79 4.55
C ALA A 102 -12.45 6.82 4.96
N ARG A 103 -12.04 6.76 6.23
CA ARG A 103 -11.06 5.77 6.72
C ARG A 103 -11.65 4.37 6.68
N ASP A 104 -12.88 4.19 7.15
CA ASP A 104 -13.56 2.89 7.16
C ASP A 104 -13.79 2.38 5.73
N LEU A 105 -14.25 3.28 4.85
CA LEU A 105 -14.41 2.99 3.42
C LEU A 105 -13.07 2.67 2.73
N ALA A 106 -12.03 3.46 2.96
CA ALA A 106 -10.71 3.24 2.37
C ALA A 106 -10.04 1.95 2.89
N ALA A 107 -10.21 1.62 4.17
CA ALA A 107 -9.74 0.38 4.76
C ALA A 107 -10.42 -0.82 4.07
N SER A 108 -11.75 -0.85 4.03
CA SER A 108 -12.52 -1.92 3.38
C SER A 108 -12.19 -2.06 1.88
N LYS A 109 -12.20 -0.95 1.13
CA LYS A 109 -12.04 -0.91 -0.33
C LYS A 109 -10.60 -1.17 -0.80
N HIS A 110 -9.61 -0.91 0.04
CA HIS A 110 -8.19 -1.08 -0.29
C HIS A 110 -7.46 -2.09 0.61
N GLN A 111 -8.20 -2.93 1.34
CA GLN A 111 -7.66 -3.95 2.25
C GLN A 111 -6.52 -4.77 1.63
N ALA A 112 -6.71 -5.31 0.42
CA ALA A 112 -5.68 -6.08 -0.29
C ALA A 112 -4.40 -5.28 -0.61
N LYS A 113 -4.49 -3.96 -0.79
CA LYS A 113 -3.32 -3.07 -0.95
C LYS A 113 -2.66 -2.78 0.39
N LEU A 114 -3.44 -2.54 1.44
CA LEU A 114 -2.94 -2.38 2.81
C LEU A 114 -2.20 -3.62 3.28
N ASP A 115 -2.74 -4.81 3.06
CA ASP A 115 -2.08 -6.07 3.44
C ASP A 115 -0.83 -6.37 2.61
N LYS A 116 -0.76 -5.92 1.36
CA LYS A 116 0.50 -5.92 0.60
C LYS A 116 1.53 -4.98 1.24
N LEU A 117 1.13 -3.75 1.58
CA LEU A 117 2.04 -2.76 2.18
C LEU A 117 2.51 -3.17 3.57
N ARG A 118 1.65 -3.72 4.43
CA ARG A 118 2.01 -4.28 5.75
C ARG A 118 3.13 -5.32 5.68
N ARG A 119 3.15 -6.14 4.62
CA ARG A 119 4.19 -7.17 4.40
C ARG A 119 5.54 -6.60 3.96
N HIS A 120 5.58 -5.38 3.44
CA HIS A 120 6.79 -4.74 2.92
C HIS A 120 7.29 -3.58 3.79
N TYR A 121 6.38 -2.93 4.51
CA TYR A 121 6.60 -1.72 5.30
C TYR A 121 5.81 -1.80 6.63
N PRO A 122 6.11 -2.80 7.50
CA PRO A 122 5.57 -2.80 8.85
C PRO A 122 6.03 -1.53 9.57
N LEU A 123 5.14 -0.92 10.35
CA LEU A 123 5.55 0.05 11.35
C LEU A 123 6.29 -0.73 12.44
N GLU A 124 7.60 -0.55 12.58
CA GLU A 124 8.36 -1.10 13.71
C GLU A 124 7.78 -0.49 15.00
N GLU A 125 7.35 -1.35 15.92
CA GLU A 125 6.97 -0.94 17.26
C GLU A 125 8.25 -0.93 18.08
N ASP A 126 8.78 0.27 18.38
CA ASP A 126 9.87 0.44 19.33
C ASP A 126 9.44 -0.15 20.70
N GLU A 127 10.11 -1.21 21.15
CA GLU A 127 9.94 -1.86 22.48
C GLU A 127 10.40 -0.98 23.66
#